data_AF-A0A534NBX6-F1
#
_entry.id   AF-A0A534NBX6-F1
#
_cell.length_a   1.000
_cell.length_b   1.000
_cell.length_c   1.000
_cell.angle_alpha   90.00
_cell.angle_beta   90.00
_cell.angle_gamma   90.00
#
_symmetry.space_group_name_H-M   'P 1'
#
loop_
_entity.id
_entity.type
_entity.pdbx_description
1 polymer ?
#
loop_
_entity_poly.entity_id
_entity_poly.type
_entity_poly.pdbx_seq_one_letter_code
_entity_poly.pdbx_strand_id
1 'polypeptide(L)'
;MTEGTRATNFIRQIIDADLASGKHSLVVTRFPPEPNGYLHIGHAKSICLNFGIARDYQGRCHLRMDDTNPAKEEAEYVEAIKQDVHWLGFDWGKNAYHAADYFERLYQWAEKLIRAGKAYVDDQSAEEVRRTRGTLTAPGTPSPFRNRSPEENLDFFRRMRGGEFPDASRTLRAKIDMASPNLNLRDPVMYRIRREHHPRTGDEWCIYPTYDWAHGQSDAIEGITHSLCTLEFEAHRPLYDWFLEQIGVEHRPRQIEFARLNLTYTVMSKRLLNTLVKDGLVSGWDDPRMPTIAGLRRRGYTPEAIRLFCDRIGVAKADSTVEMELLENTLRETLNVSAPRALCVHRPLRVVVENWDEGKVDQIEAPFLPEAPAAGSRKLPFTRELFIERDDFMEVPVKGWRRLSPGKEVRLRHAYVLRCTGVVKDPSTGEVAELRGTVDPETRSANPKDGRKVGGTIHWVSAPLSSPATLRLYDRLFLVPNPGAGEIDFRTQINPRSLEVVEGARVEPALAAAKPAERYQFERKGYYFADPKDSKDGAPVFNLIVPLRDTWGKSAAG
;
A
#
# COMPACT_ATOMS: atom_id res chain seq x y z
N MET A 1 28.26 11.55 1.90
CA MET A 1 27.33 11.24 0.80
C MET A 1 28.12 10.48 -0.25
N THR A 2 28.09 9.15 -0.18
CA THR A 2 28.66 8.30 -1.22
C THR A 2 27.68 8.28 -2.39
N GLU A 3 28.13 8.68 -3.58
CA GLU A 3 27.43 8.48 -4.85
C GLU A 3 27.18 6.97 -5.03
N GLY A 4 26.04 6.49 -4.55
CA GLY A 4 25.55 5.17 -4.90
C GLY A 4 25.16 5.19 -6.36
N THR A 5 25.75 4.32 -7.17
CA THR A 5 25.34 4.08 -8.57
C THR A 5 23.82 3.94 -8.63
N ARG A 6 23.18 4.87 -9.32
CA ARG A 6 21.73 4.92 -9.52
C ARG A 6 21.26 3.62 -10.17
N ALA A 7 20.27 2.96 -9.57
CA ALA A 7 19.64 1.79 -10.19
C ALA A 7 19.07 2.19 -11.56
N THR A 8 19.63 1.60 -12.63
CA THR A 8 19.26 1.91 -14.01
C THR A 8 18.08 1.06 -14.48
N ASN A 9 17.30 1.59 -15.42
CA ASN A 9 16.22 0.89 -16.11
C ASN A 9 16.01 1.50 -17.50
N PHE A 10 15.18 0.87 -18.34
CA PHE A 10 14.96 1.31 -19.71
C PHE A 10 14.37 2.74 -19.83
N ILE A 11 13.60 3.20 -18.83
CA ILE A 11 13.04 4.56 -18.82
C ILE A 11 14.16 5.57 -18.56
N ARG A 12 15.03 5.30 -17.60
CA ARG A 12 16.20 6.15 -17.32
C ARG A 12 17.14 6.22 -18.52
N GLN A 13 17.36 5.11 -19.22
CA GLN A 13 18.14 5.09 -20.46
C GLN A 13 17.53 5.97 -21.56
N ILE A 14 16.19 5.97 -21.70
CA ILE A 14 15.49 6.89 -22.63
C ILE A 14 15.72 8.34 -22.21
N ILE A 15 15.57 8.66 -20.93
CA ILE A 15 15.78 10.01 -20.42
C ILE A 15 17.23 10.47 -20.63
N ASP A 16 18.21 9.61 -20.34
CA ASP A 16 19.63 9.91 -20.54
C ASP A 16 19.92 10.24 -22.01
N ALA A 17 19.34 9.49 -22.95
CA ALA A 17 19.47 9.74 -24.39
C ALA A 17 18.77 11.05 -24.82
N ASP A 18 17.58 11.33 -24.30
CA ASP A 18 16.83 12.55 -24.61
C ASP A 18 17.53 13.81 -24.05
N LEU A 19 18.17 13.71 -22.87
CA LEU A 19 19.00 14.79 -22.31
C LEU A 19 20.31 14.96 -23.11
N ALA A 20 21.00 13.87 -23.44
CA ALA A 20 22.27 13.91 -24.18
C ALA A 20 22.11 14.47 -25.60
N SER A 21 20.98 14.18 -26.26
CA SER A 21 20.65 14.74 -27.58
C SER A 21 20.18 16.20 -27.55
N GLY A 22 19.95 16.76 -26.36
CA GLY A 22 19.40 18.11 -26.20
C GLY A 22 17.90 18.22 -26.52
N LYS A 23 17.20 17.09 -26.71
CA LYS A 23 15.75 17.08 -26.96
C LYS A 23 14.98 17.69 -25.79
N HIS A 24 15.45 17.47 -24.57
CA HIS A 24 14.93 18.08 -23.36
C HIS A 24 16.09 18.66 -22.53
N SER A 25 15.89 19.84 -21.94
CA SER A 25 16.83 20.45 -20.99
C SER A 25 16.45 20.21 -19.51
N LEU A 26 15.21 19.80 -19.28
CA LEU A 26 14.66 19.51 -17.95
C LEU A 26 13.72 18.31 -18.04
N VAL A 27 13.84 17.38 -17.09
CA VAL A 27 12.91 16.25 -16.97
C VAL A 27 11.67 16.69 -16.20
N VAL A 28 10.50 16.51 -16.80
CA VAL A 28 9.19 16.73 -16.17
C VAL A 28 8.35 15.46 -16.29
N THR A 29 7.94 14.91 -15.15
CA THR A 29 7.06 13.75 -14.98
C THR A 29 5.80 14.13 -14.22
N ARG A 30 4.85 13.21 -14.09
CA ARG A 30 3.64 13.41 -13.27
C ARG A 30 3.10 12.11 -12.70
N PHE A 31 2.51 12.19 -11.52
CA PHE A 31 1.62 11.16 -10.97
C PHE A 31 0.17 11.65 -11.12
N PRO A 32 -0.64 11.07 -12.03
CA PRO A 32 -1.98 11.55 -12.32
C PRO A 32 -3.09 10.60 -11.83
N PRO A 33 -3.31 10.41 -10.52
CA PRO A 33 -4.38 9.52 -10.04
C PRO A 33 -5.77 10.12 -10.30
N GLU A 34 -6.73 9.26 -10.64
CA GLU A 34 -8.16 9.61 -10.54
C GLU A 34 -8.57 9.66 -9.05
N PRO A 35 -9.21 10.74 -8.57
CA PRO A 35 -9.60 10.88 -7.17
C PRO A 35 -10.92 10.15 -6.86
N ASN A 36 -10.97 8.84 -7.12
CA ASN A 36 -12.16 7.99 -6.93
C ASN A 36 -11.93 6.79 -6.01
N GLY A 37 -10.89 6.85 -5.19
CA GLY A 37 -10.52 5.82 -4.24
C GLY A 37 -9.14 6.06 -3.64
N TYR A 38 -8.86 5.37 -2.54
CA TYR A 38 -7.58 5.43 -1.87
C TYR A 38 -6.45 4.82 -2.71
N LEU A 39 -5.24 5.35 -2.55
CA LEU A 39 -4.05 4.77 -3.14
C LEU A 39 -3.73 3.41 -2.49
N HIS A 40 -3.02 2.57 -3.24
CA HIS A 40 -2.60 1.24 -2.80
C HIS A 40 -1.16 0.97 -3.20
N ILE A 41 -0.57 -0.13 -2.73
CA ILE A 41 0.85 -0.45 -2.92
C ILE A 41 1.31 -0.42 -4.39
N GLY A 42 0.42 -0.71 -5.34
CA GLY A 42 0.70 -0.54 -6.78
C GLY A 42 0.91 0.90 -7.21
N HIS A 43 0.16 1.84 -6.64
CA HIS A 43 0.36 3.25 -6.85
C HIS A 43 1.72 3.70 -6.27
N ALA A 44 2.20 3.10 -5.17
CA ALA A 44 3.53 3.40 -4.64
C ALA A 44 4.64 3.16 -5.67
N LYS A 45 4.53 2.11 -6.51
CA LYS A 45 5.48 1.89 -7.62
C LYS A 45 5.49 3.06 -8.60
N SER A 46 4.31 3.54 -9.00
CA SER A 46 4.18 4.68 -9.92
C SER A 46 4.67 6.00 -9.29
N ILE A 47 4.38 6.22 -8.00
CA ILE A 47 4.85 7.39 -7.25
C ILE A 47 6.37 7.38 -7.15
N CYS A 48 6.96 6.28 -6.66
CA CYS A 48 8.40 6.14 -6.52
C CYS A 48 9.12 6.29 -7.87
N LEU A 49 8.52 5.79 -8.96
CA LEU A 49 9.05 5.96 -10.30
C LEU A 49 9.02 7.42 -10.76
N ASN A 50 7.85 8.06 -10.76
CA ASN A 50 7.68 9.42 -11.29
C ASN A 50 8.43 10.46 -10.47
N PHE A 51 8.24 10.47 -9.15
CA PHE A 51 8.93 11.40 -8.26
C PHE A 51 10.41 11.05 -8.11
N GLY A 52 10.78 9.77 -8.09
CA GLY A 52 12.18 9.34 -8.06
C GLY A 52 12.95 9.75 -9.31
N ILE A 53 12.35 9.64 -10.50
CA ILE A 53 12.93 10.17 -11.75
C ILE A 53 13.18 11.68 -11.64
N ALA A 54 12.17 12.45 -11.21
CA ALA A 54 12.33 13.89 -11.07
C ALA A 54 13.43 14.24 -10.06
N ARG A 55 13.44 13.62 -8.87
CA ARG A 55 14.50 13.82 -7.86
C ARG A 55 15.89 13.56 -8.43
N ASP A 56 16.07 12.40 -9.03
CA ASP A 56 17.39 11.93 -9.47
C ASP A 56 17.95 12.71 -10.67
N TYR A 57 17.09 13.30 -11.51
CA TYR A 57 17.49 14.17 -12.63
C TYR A 57 17.38 15.67 -12.30
N GLN A 58 17.14 16.04 -11.03
CA GLN A 58 16.90 17.43 -10.61
C GLN A 58 15.78 18.10 -11.44
N GLY A 59 14.79 17.30 -11.85
CA GLY A 59 13.62 17.69 -12.61
C GLY A 59 12.44 18.08 -11.74
N ARG A 60 11.24 18.01 -12.32
CA ARG A 60 9.96 18.27 -11.63
C ARG A 60 9.02 17.09 -11.79
N CYS A 61 8.29 16.76 -10.73
CA CYS A 61 7.17 15.82 -10.79
C CYS A 61 5.90 16.54 -10.35
N HIS A 62 4.88 16.49 -11.18
CA HIS A 62 3.57 17.07 -10.88
C HIS A 62 2.70 16.04 -10.15
N LEU A 63 1.83 16.53 -9.25
CA LEU A 63 0.67 15.76 -8.78
C LEU A 63 -0.56 16.32 -9.50
N ARG A 64 -1.18 15.51 -10.38
CA ARG A 64 -2.40 15.90 -11.07
C ARG A 64 -3.56 15.03 -10.62
N MET A 65 -4.65 15.63 -10.17
CA MET A 65 -5.90 14.88 -10.08
C MET A 65 -6.47 14.75 -11.49
N ASP A 66 -6.62 13.52 -11.99
CA ASP A 66 -7.26 13.26 -13.29
C ASP A 66 -8.79 13.26 -13.10
N ASP A 67 -9.30 14.45 -12.76
CA ASP A 67 -10.65 14.71 -12.31
C ASP A 67 -11.57 15.06 -13.50
N THR A 68 -11.74 14.09 -14.41
CA THR A 68 -12.54 14.25 -15.64
C THR A 68 -13.94 13.63 -15.54
N ASN A 69 -14.28 13.02 -14.40
CA ASN A 69 -15.47 12.21 -14.23
C ASN A 69 -16.24 12.56 -12.94
N PRO A 70 -17.19 13.51 -13.00
CA PRO A 70 -17.83 14.11 -11.82
C PRO A 70 -18.48 13.10 -10.85
N ALA A 71 -19.15 12.06 -11.35
CA ALA A 71 -19.82 11.06 -10.50
C ALA A 71 -18.96 10.29 -9.49
N LYS A 72 -17.64 10.23 -9.71
CA LYS A 72 -16.78 9.31 -8.96
C LYS A 72 -15.84 10.04 -8.01
N GLU A 73 -15.90 11.35 -7.96
CA GLU A 73 -14.88 12.18 -7.34
C GLU A 73 -15.38 12.72 -6.01
N GLU A 74 -14.57 12.52 -4.97
CA GLU A 74 -14.87 13.02 -3.63
C GLU A 74 -13.64 13.77 -3.10
N ALA A 75 -13.89 14.88 -2.42
CA ALA A 75 -12.83 15.70 -1.82
C ALA A 75 -11.97 14.88 -0.82
N GLU A 76 -12.56 13.87 -0.18
CA GLU A 76 -11.86 12.93 0.70
C GLU A 76 -10.71 12.22 -0.03
N TYR A 77 -10.93 11.72 -1.25
CA TYR A 77 -9.90 11.00 -2.00
C TYR A 77 -8.76 11.92 -2.44
N VAL A 78 -9.07 13.17 -2.82
CA VAL A 78 -8.06 14.18 -3.15
C VAL A 78 -7.09 14.40 -1.99
N GLU A 79 -7.63 14.59 -0.79
CA GLU A 79 -6.81 14.81 0.42
C GLU A 79 -6.08 13.54 0.86
N ALA A 80 -6.70 12.37 0.76
CA ALA A 80 -6.06 11.08 1.04
C ALA A 80 -4.86 10.81 0.10
N ILE A 81 -5.03 11.09 -1.21
CA ILE A 81 -3.96 10.97 -2.21
C ILE A 81 -2.77 11.87 -1.85
N LYS A 82 -3.03 13.16 -1.55
CA LYS A 82 -1.99 14.11 -1.14
C LYS A 82 -1.26 13.64 0.11
N GLN A 83 -2.00 13.21 1.13
CA GLN A 83 -1.45 12.71 2.37
C GLN A 83 -0.56 11.48 2.14
N ASP A 84 -0.99 10.54 1.29
CA ASP A 84 -0.25 9.32 1.00
C ASP A 84 1.04 9.58 0.21
N VAL A 85 1.02 10.50 -0.76
CA VAL A 85 2.22 10.93 -1.49
C VAL A 85 3.23 11.61 -0.55
N HIS A 86 2.77 12.52 0.32
CA HIS A 86 3.63 13.15 1.32
C HIS A 86 4.16 12.15 2.35
N TRP A 87 3.33 11.23 2.81
CA TRP A 87 3.74 10.20 3.75
C TRP A 87 4.82 9.30 3.17
N LEU A 88 4.75 8.98 1.87
CA LEU A 88 5.81 8.28 1.14
C LEU A 88 7.10 9.09 0.99
N GLY A 89 7.16 10.34 1.46
CA GLY A 89 8.35 11.19 1.46
C GLY A 89 8.58 11.95 0.16
N PHE A 90 7.54 12.10 -0.67
CA PHE A 90 7.61 12.86 -1.91
C PHE A 90 6.85 14.18 -1.79
N ASP A 91 7.29 15.17 -2.57
CA ASP A 91 6.70 16.49 -2.60
C ASP A 91 6.63 16.98 -4.06
N TRP A 92 5.47 17.53 -4.44
CA TRP A 92 5.24 18.16 -5.73
C TRP A 92 5.51 19.68 -5.68
N GLY A 93 5.78 20.23 -4.49
CA GLY A 93 5.96 21.66 -4.26
C GLY A 93 4.72 22.44 -4.67
N LYS A 94 4.89 23.41 -5.57
CA LYS A 94 3.78 24.21 -6.13
C LYS A 94 3.05 23.54 -7.31
N ASN A 95 3.47 22.35 -7.74
CA ASN A 95 3.03 21.73 -9.00
C ASN A 95 1.86 20.75 -8.76
N ALA A 96 0.80 21.25 -8.11
CA ALA A 96 -0.47 20.53 -7.95
C ALA A 96 -1.46 21.01 -9.01
N TYR A 97 -2.07 20.08 -9.73
CA TYR A 97 -2.97 20.37 -10.85
C TYR A 97 -4.23 19.53 -10.81
N HIS A 98 -5.25 19.99 -11.53
CA HIS A 98 -6.49 19.29 -11.79
C HIS A 98 -6.73 19.28 -13.30
N ALA A 99 -7.08 18.13 -13.87
CA ALA A 99 -7.45 18.05 -15.29
C ALA A 99 -8.66 18.93 -15.61
N ALA A 100 -9.56 19.12 -14.64
CA ALA A 100 -10.70 20.01 -14.74
C ALA A 100 -10.33 21.50 -14.93
N ASP A 101 -9.14 21.94 -14.50
CA ASP A 101 -8.65 23.30 -14.79
C ASP A 101 -8.41 23.51 -16.29
N TYR A 102 -8.36 22.43 -17.07
CA TYR A 102 -8.06 22.47 -18.49
C TYR A 102 -9.31 22.30 -19.37
N PHE A 103 -10.52 22.12 -18.81
CA PHE A 103 -11.72 21.85 -19.60
C PHE A 103 -11.97 22.87 -20.70
N GLU A 104 -11.79 24.15 -20.42
CA GLU A 104 -11.95 25.21 -21.43
C GLU A 104 -10.92 25.10 -22.56
N ARG A 105 -9.65 24.80 -22.22
CA ARG A 105 -8.61 24.58 -23.23
C ARG A 105 -8.88 23.32 -24.07
N LEU A 106 -9.32 22.24 -23.43
CA LEU A 106 -9.72 20.99 -24.08
C LEU A 106 -10.90 21.21 -25.03
N TYR A 107 -11.86 22.04 -24.63
CA TYR A 107 -13.03 22.40 -25.45
C TYR A 107 -12.61 23.19 -26.69
N GLN A 108 -11.74 24.19 -26.53
CA GLN A 108 -11.20 24.97 -27.65
C GLN A 108 -10.40 24.12 -28.63
N TRP A 109 -9.62 23.15 -28.13
CA TRP A 109 -8.92 22.19 -28.98
C TRP A 109 -9.89 21.26 -29.71
N ALA A 110 -10.98 20.85 -29.09
CA ALA A 110 -12.02 20.08 -29.76
C ALA A 110 -12.69 20.90 -30.89
N GLU A 111 -13.03 22.17 -30.66
CA GLU A 111 -13.51 23.06 -31.74
C GLU A 111 -12.50 23.15 -32.89
N LYS A 112 -11.19 23.26 -32.60
CA LYS A 112 -10.13 23.29 -33.61
C LYS A 112 -10.14 22.02 -34.46
N LEU A 113 -10.28 20.85 -33.83
CA LEU A 113 -10.35 19.57 -34.54
C LEU A 113 -11.61 19.47 -35.41
N ILE A 114 -12.76 19.96 -34.92
CA ILE A 114 -14.01 20.04 -35.70
C ILE A 114 -13.82 20.90 -36.96
N ARG A 115 -13.26 22.11 -36.80
CA ARG A 115 -12.99 23.03 -37.94
C ARG A 115 -12.05 22.42 -38.98
N ALA A 116 -11.10 21.60 -38.53
CA ALA A 116 -10.18 20.87 -39.41
C ALA A 116 -10.80 19.60 -40.04
N GLY A 117 -12.08 19.29 -39.77
CA GLY A 117 -12.74 18.08 -40.25
C GLY A 117 -12.24 16.80 -39.58
N LYS A 118 -11.60 16.91 -38.42
CA LYS A 118 -10.95 15.81 -37.67
C LYS A 118 -11.76 15.35 -36.45
N ALA A 119 -12.94 15.92 -36.22
CA ALA A 119 -13.90 15.47 -35.23
C ALA A 119 -15.33 15.76 -35.72
N TYR A 120 -16.29 14.97 -35.26
CA TYR A 120 -17.71 15.11 -35.60
C TYR A 120 -18.59 14.74 -34.42
N VAL A 121 -19.79 15.32 -34.36
CA VAL A 121 -20.83 14.94 -33.41
C VAL A 121 -21.55 13.72 -33.95
N ASP A 122 -21.71 12.71 -33.10
CA ASP A 122 -22.37 11.45 -33.40
C ASP A 122 -23.62 11.29 -32.54
N ASP A 123 -24.74 11.01 -33.21
CA ASP A 123 -26.07 10.84 -32.59
C ASP A 123 -26.42 9.34 -32.41
N GLN A 124 -25.50 8.44 -32.78
CA GLN A 124 -25.68 7.02 -32.53
C GLN A 124 -25.75 6.71 -31.03
N SER A 125 -26.66 5.82 -30.67
CA SER A 125 -26.71 5.25 -29.32
C SER A 125 -25.44 4.45 -29.00
N ALA A 126 -25.18 4.21 -27.71
CA ALA A 126 -24.02 3.42 -27.28
C ALA A 126 -24.02 1.99 -27.86
N GLU A 127 -25.18 1.37 -28.05
CA GLU A 127 -25.31 0.06 -28.68
C GLU A 127 -24.97 0.10 -30.17
N GLU A 128 -25.42 1.13 -30.89
CA GLU A 128 -25.09 1.33 -32.29
C GLU A 128 -23.60 1.62 -32.49
N VAL A 129 -22.99 2.45 -31.63
CA VAL A 129 -21.54 2.67 -31.63
C VAL A 129 -20.79 1.36 -31.39
N ARG A 130 -21.23 0.55 -30.42
CA ARG A 130 -20.61 -0.77 -30.15
C ARG A 130 -20.68 -1.68 -31.38
N ARG A 131 -21.82 -1.69 -32.08
CA ARG A 131 -22.02 -2.49 -33.30
C ARG A 131 -21.15 -1.99 -34.46
N THR A 132 -21.11 -0.68 -34.68
CA THR A 132 -20.36 -0.06 -35.79
C THR A 132 -18.86 0.01 -35.55
N ARG A 133 -18.39 -0.05 -34.30
CA ARG A 133 -16.95 -0.10 -33.98
C ARG A 133 -16.26 -1.36 -34.49
N GLY A 134 -17.01 -2.43 -34.77
CA GLY A 134 -16.47 -3.73 -35.21
C GLY A 134 -15.78 -4.48 -34.06
N THR A 135 -14.95 -5.46 -34.41
CA THR A 135 -14.24 -6.32 -33.46
C THR A 135 -12.73 -6.33 -33.74
N LEU A 136 -11.96 -7.12 -32.99
CA LEU A 136 -10.55 -7.36 -33.29
C LEU A 136 -10.34 -8.07 -34.64
N THR A 137 -11.36 -8.74 -35.17
CA THR A 137 -11.31 -9.52 -36.41
C THR A 137 -12.10 -8.91 -37.56
N ALA A 138 -13.03 -7.98 -37.28
CA ALA A 138 -13.85 -7.31 -38.29
C ALA A 138 -13.66 -5.78 -38.22
N PRO A 139 -13.48 -5.10 -39.37
CA PRO A 139 -13.35 -3.65 -39.41
C PRO A 139 -14.64 -2.97 -38.93
N GLY A 140 -14.52 -1.73 -38.45
CA GLY A 140 -15.66 -0.90 -38.12
C GLY A 140 -16.30 -0.27 -39.37
N THR A 141 -17.55 0.16 -39.23
CA THR A 141 -18.30 0.88 -40.27
C THR A 141 -18.47 2.35 -39.87
N PRO A 142 -18.29 3.31 -40.79
CA PRO A 142 -18.54 4.73 -40.51
C PRO A 142 -19.94 5.00 -39.94
N SER A 143 -20.01 5.87 -38.93
CA SER A 143 -21.29 6.43 -38.48
C SER A 143 -21.99 7.15 -39.64
N PRO A 144 -23.34 7.08 -39.76
CA PRO A 144 -24.10 7.90 -40.70
C PRO A 144 -23.82 9.41 -40.55
N PHE A 145 -23.42 9.84 -39.36
CA PHE A 145 -23.15 11.24 -39.02
C PHE A 145 -21.69 11.65 -39.25
N ARG A 146 -20.81 10.73 -39.66
CA ARG A 146 -19.36 10.95 -39.82
C ARG A 146 -19.00 12.05 -40.82
N ASN A 147 -19.88 12.35 -41.77
CA ASN A 147 -19.66 13.30 -42.85
C ASN A 147 -20.46 14.61 -42.71
N ARG A 148 -21.00 14.91 -41.52
CA ARG A 148 -21.51 16.26 -41.19
C ARG A 148 -20.48 17.33 -41.51
N SER A 149 -20.91 18.51 -41.93
CA SER A 149 -19.99 19.61 -42.22
C SER A 149 -19.34 20.13 -40.92
N PRO A 150 -18.16 20.77 -40.99
CA PRO A 150 -17.55 21.41 -39.82
C PRO A 150 -18.49 22.40 -39.12
N GLU A 151 -19.30 23.15 -39.87
CA GLU A 151 -20.26 24.13 -39.34
C GLU A 151 -21.39 23.46 -38.55
N GLU A 152 -21.98 22.41 -39.09
CA GLU A 152 -23.03 21.64 -38.41
C GLU A 152 -22.51 20.97 -37.12
N ASN A 153 -21.31 20.38 -37.18
CA ASN A 153 -20.67 19.79 -36.00
C ASN A 153 -20.38 20.83 -34.92
N LEU A 154 -19.96 22.03 -35.31
CA LEU A 154 -19.65 23.11 -34.39
C LEU A 154 -20.92 23.64 -33.70
N ASP A 155 -22.03 23.80 -34.44
CA ASP A 155 -23.33 24.14 -33.88
C ASP A 155 -23.76 23.11 -32.83
N PHE A 156 -23.77 21.83 -33.20
CA PHE A 156 -24.18 20.77 -32.27
C PHE A 156 -23.27 20.69 -31.06
N PHE A 157 -21.95 20.77 -31.22
CA PHE A 157 -21.03 20.69 -30.09
C PHE A 157 -21.19 21.85 -29.11
N ARG A 158 -21.49 23.07 -29.59
CA ARG A 158 -21.83 24.22 -28.75
C ARG A 158 -23.15 24.04 -28.01
N ARG A 159 -24.17 23.50 -28.67
CA ARG A 159 -25.47 23.17 -28.05
C ARG A 159 -25.37 22.03 -27.05
N MET A 160 -24.45 21.08 -27.26
CA MET A 160 -24.09 20.06 -26.26
C MET A 160 -23.49 20.73 -25.01
N ARG A 161 -22.51 21.64 -25.16
CA ARG A 161 -21.95 22.44 -24.05
C ARG A 161 -23.03 23.28 -23.35
N GLY A 162 -23.98 23.83 -24.12
CA GLY A 162 -25.12 24.61 -23.64
C GLY A 162 -26.23 23.79 -22.98
N GLY A 163 -26.10 22.46 -22.89
CA GLY A 163 -27.05 21.61 -22.17
C GLY A 163 -28.39 21.37 -22.87
N GLU A 164 -28.46 21.53 -24.19
CA GLU A 164 -29.71 21.36 -24.94
C GLU A 164 -30.13 19.88 -25.10
N PHE A 165 -29.16 18.96 -25.18
CA PHE A 165 -29.44 17.54 -25.47
C PHE A 165 -29.39 16.66 -24.21
N PRO A 166 -30.22 15.62 -24.08
CA PRO A 166 -30.21 14.71 -22.93
C PRO A 166 -28.85 14.01 -22.71
N ASP A 167 -28.63 13.50 -21.51
CA ASP A 167 -27.44 12.71 -21.19
C ASP A 167 -27.30 11.50 -22.13
N ALA A 168 -26.06 11.17 -22.50
CA ALA A 168 -25.73 10.09 -23.43
C ALA A 168 -26.38 10.13 -24.83
N SER A 169 -27.14 11.19 -25.17
CA SER A 169 -27.83 11.29 -26.46
C SER A 169 -26.90 11.59 -27.64
N ARG A 170 -25.76 12.24 -27.38
CA ARG A 170 -24.76 12.60 -28.38
C ARG A 170 -23.36 12.55 -27.81
N THR A 171 -22.39 12.27 -28.67
CA THR A 171 -20.96 12.32 -28.33
C THR A 171 -20.18 13.09 -29.38
N LEU A 172 -19.09 13.74 -28.97
CA LEU A 172 -18.08 14.19 -29.94
C LEU A 172 -17.09 13.05 -30.15
N ARG A 173 -16.81 12.70 -31.40
CA ARG A 173 -15.85 11.64 -31.77
C ARG A 173 -14.74 12.21 -32.64
N ALA A 174 -13.52 11.71 -32.45
CA ALA A 174 -12.43 11.96 -33.38
C ALA A 174 -12.74 11.27 -34.71
N LYS A 175 -12.30 11.85 -35.83
CA LYS A 175 -12.44 11.28 -37.18
C LYS A 175 -11.07 10.75 -37.62
N ILE A 176 -10.85 9.46 -37.41
CA ILE A 176 -9.55 8.79 -37.65
C ILE A 176 -9.76 7.70 -38.71
N ASP A 177 -9.78 6.42 -38.31
CA ASP A 177 -9.87 5.29 -39.22
C ASP A 177 -10.71 4.16 -38.61
N MET A 178 -11.92 3.97 -39.15
CA MET A 178 -12.82 2.89 -38.72
C MET A 178 -12.31 1.48 -39.09
N ALA A 179 -11.39 1.36 -40.04
CA ALA A 179 -10.78 0.10 -40.45
C ALA A 179 -9.49 -0.24 -39.67
N SER A 180 -9.01 0.67 -38.80
CA SER A 180 -7.76 0.48 -38.06
C SER A 180 -7.73 -0.86 -37.30
N PRO A 181 -6.60 -1.59 -37.30
CA PRO A 181 -6.44 -2.77 -36.45
C PRO A 181 -6.39 -2.40 -34.96
N ASN A 182 -6.04 -1.16 -34.62
CA ASN A 182 -6.14 -0.63 -33.27
C ASN A 182 -7.54 -0.05 -33.03
N LEU A 183 -8.31 -0.67 -32.14
CA LEU A 183 -9.67 -0.26 -31.78
C LEU A 183 -9.74 1.17 -31.19
N ASN A 184 -8.67 1.67 -30.59
CA ASN A 184 -8.62 3.02 -30.04
C ASN A 184 -8.56 4.09 -31.13
N LEU A 185 -8.16 3.74 -32.36
CA LEU A 185 -8.16 4.64 -33.52
C LEU A 185 -9.46 4.56 -34.33
N ARG A 186 -10.45 3.76 -33.91
CA ARG A 186 -11.76 3.66 -34.57
C ARG A 186 -12.72 4.72 -34.06
N ASP A 187 -12.50 5.95 -34.52
CA ASP A 187 -13.23 7.16 -34.17
C ASP A 187 -13.58 7.23 -32.67
N PRO A 188 -12.58 7.32 -31.77
CA PRO A 188 -12.81 7.31 -30.32
C PRO A 188 -13.64 8.52 -29.87
N VAL A 189 -14.42 8.31 -28.80
CA VAL A 189 -15.19 9.39 -28.16
C VAL A 189 -14.24 10.35 -27.45
N MET A 190 -14.41 11.65 -27.70
CA MET A 190 -13.70 12.75 -27.06
C MET A 190 -14.52 13.39 -25.93
N TYR A 191 -15.83 13.59 -26.14
CA TYR A 191 -16.75 14.16 -25.15
C TYR A 191 -18.06 13.39 -25.09
N ARG A 192 -18.63 13.34 -23.89
CA ARG A 192 -19.97 12.81 -23.60
C ARG A 192 -20.78 13.83 -22.81
N ILE A 193 -22.10 13.82 -23.03
CA ILE A 193 -23.04 14.63 -22.24
C ILE A 193 -23.35 13.91 -20.93
N ARG A 194 -23.21 14.62 -19.83
CA ARG A 194 -23.55 14.17 -18.49
C ARG A 194 -23.88 15.36 -17.61
N ARG A 195 -25.08 15.39 -17.03
CA ARG A 195 -25.50 16.44 -16.09
C ARG A 195 -25.23 15.99 -14.66
N GLU A 196 -24.00 16.20 -14.23
CA GLU A 196 -23.56 15.92 -12.87
C GLU A 196 -22.73 17.09 -12.36
N HIS A 197 -22.89 17.38 -11.07
CA HIS A 197 -22.12 18.40 -10.38
C HIS A 197 -20.66 17.97 -10.27
N HIS A 198 -19.75 18.82 -10.74
CA HIS A 198 -18.31 18.58 -10.60
C HIS A 198 -17.78 19.21 -9.31
N PRO A 199 -17.02 18.50 -8.46
CA PRO A 199 -16.50 19.06 -7.20
C PRO A 199 -15.68 20.34 -7.37
N ARG A 200 -15.06 20.52 -8.54
CA ARG A 200 -14.20 21.67 -8.87
C ARG A 200 -14.85 22.75 -9.74
N THR A 201 -15.61 22.38 -10.77
CA THR A 201 -16.18 23.32 -11.76
C THR A 201 -17.68 23.53 -11.56
N GLY A 202 -18.27 22.94 -10.51
CA GLY A 202 -19.70 22.98 -10.24
C GLY A 202 -20.53 22.49 -11.43
N ASP A 203 -21.57 23.24 -11.76
CA ASP A 203 -22.50 22.93 -12.85
C ASP A 203 -22.19 23.71 -14.15
N GLU A 204 -20.99 24.30 -14.26
CA GLU A 204 -20.57 25.05 -15.46
C GLU A 204 -20.42 24.15 -16.70
N TRP A 205 -20.21 22.84 -16.49
CA TRP A 205 -20.00 21.86 -17.54
C TRP A 205 -21.09 20.77 -17.49
N CYS A 206 -21.67 20.47 -18.64
CA CYS A 206 -22.54 19.31 -18.85
C CYS A 206 -22.01 18.36 -19.95
N ILE A 207 -20.82 18.66 -20.48
CA ILE A 207 -20.04 17.77 -21.33
C ILE A 207 -18.69 17.54 -20.66
N TYR A 208 -18.26 16.29 -20.61
CA TYR A 208 -17.02 15.92 -19.95
C TYR A 208 -16.10 15.18 -20.92
N PRO A 209 -14.79 15.52 -20.92
CA PRO A 209 -13.83 14.88 -21.79
C PRO A 209 -13.62 13.41 -21.37
N THR A 210 -13.26 12.55 -22.32
CA THR A 210 -12.81 11.19 -22.02
C THR A 210 -11.36 11.19 -21.58
N TYR A 211 -10.93 10.10 -20.93
CA TYR A 211 -9.53 9.90 -20.52
C TYR A 211 -8.56 10.15 -21.68
N ASP A 212 -8.74 9.47 -22.82
CA ASP A 212 -7.84 9.61 -23.97
C ASP A 212 -7.77 11.03 -24.55
N TRP A 213 -8.84 11.83 -24.40
CA TRP A 213 -8.88 13.21 -24.86
C TRP A 213 -8.34 14.22 -23.84
N ALA A 214 -8.36 13.90 -22.55
CA ALA A 214 -7.83 14.79 -21.52
C ALA A 214 -6.35 14.51 -21.22
N HIS A 215 -5.90 13.25 -21.32
CA HIS A 215 -4.65 12.80 -20.71
C HIS A 215 -3.39 13.41 -21.34
N GLY A 216 -3.19 13.23 -22.66
CA GLY A 216 -2.02 13.77 -23.36
C GLY A 216 -2.04 15.29 -23.50
N GLN A 217 -3.23 15.84 -23.59
CA GLN A 217 -3.51 17.26 -23.66
C GLN A 217 -3.10 17.94 -22.36
N SER A 218 -3.47 17.36 -21.22
CA SER A 218 -3.02 17.82 -19.90
C SER A 218 -1.51 17.72 -19.78
N ASP A 219 -0.91 16.62 -20.24
CA ASP A 219 0.56 16.48 -20.28
C ASP A 219 1.22 17.59 -21.12
N ALA A 220 0.64 17.95 -22.27
CA ALA A 220 1.16 19.01 -23.13
C ALA A 220 1.00 20.41 -22.50
N ILE A 221 -0.14 20.69 -21.85
CA ILE A 221 -0.38 21.95 -21.11
C ILE A 221 0.66 22.15 -20.01
N GLU A 222 1.00 21.07 -19.31
CA GLU A 222 1.94 21.09 -18.18
C GLU A 222 3.41 21.05 -18.60
N GLY A 223 3.71 20.83 -19.87
CA GLY A 223 5.09 20.63 -20.34
C GLY A 223 5.72 19.36 -19.79
N ILE A 224 4.92 18.29 -19.63
CA ILE A 224 5.44 16.95 -19.31
C ILE A 224 6.35 16.51 -20.45
N THR A 225 7.49 15.92 -20.10
CA THR A 225 8.45 15.38 -21.07
C THR A 225 8.26 13.87 -21.24
N HIS A 226 8.11 13.16 -20.12
CA HIS A 226 8.03 11.71 -20.05
C HIS A 226 6.75 11.34 -19.29
N SER A 227 5.71 10.99 -20.04
CA SER A 227 4.41 10.58 -19.53
C SER A 227 4.45 9.08 -19.21
N LEU A 228 4.60 8.75 -17.92
CA LEU A 228 4.78 7.36 -17.49
C LEU A 228 3.43 6.75 -17.08
N CYS A 229 3.06 5.63 -17.71
CA CYS A 229 1.82 4.90 -17.42
C CYS A 229 2.06 3.39 -17.42
N THR A 230 1.04 2.61 -17.10
CA THR A 230 1.15 1.14 -17.08
C THR A 230 0.84 0.53 -18.45
N LEU A 231 1.24 -0.74 -18.67
CA LEU A 231 1.08 -1.45 -19.95
C LEU A 231 -0.37 -1.51 -20.46
N GLU A 232 -1.37 -1.40 -19.59
CA GLU A 232 -2.78 -1.34 -20.00
C GLU A 232 -3.06 -0.19 -21.00
N PHE A 233 -2.22 0.84 -21.04
CA PHE A 233 -2.35 1.99 -21.93
C PHE A 233 -1.43 1.93 -23.16
N GLU A 234 -0.71 0.83 -23.40
CA GLU A 234 0.17 0.71 -24.58
C GLU A 234 -0.60 0.82 -25.90
N ALA A 235 -1.76 0.17 -25.99
CA ALA A 235 -2.65 0.28 -27.15
C ALA A 235 -3.28 1.69 -27.30
N HIS A 236 -3.21 2.53 -26.28
CA HIS A 236 -3.70 3.91 -26.29
C HIS A 236 -2.65 4.91 -26.81
N ARG A 237 -1.35 4.56 -26.75
CA ARG A 237 -0.26 5.44 -27.23
C ARG A 237 -0.46 5.98 -28.64
N PRO A 238 -0.88 5.20 -29.65
CA PRO A 238 -1.11 5.76 -30.99
C PRO A 238 -2.19 6.85 -31.02
N LEU A 239 -3.21 6.75 -30.15
CA LEU A 239 -4.25 7.77 -30.04
C LEU A 239 -3.74 9.01 -29.30
N TYR A 240 -2.96 8.81 -28.24
CA TYR A 240 -2.25 9.88 -27.53
C TYR A 240 -1.40 10.71 -28.51
N ASP A 241 -0.56 10.05 -29.30
CA ASP A 241 0.30 10.69 -30.29
C ASP A 241 -0.51 11.40 -31.39
N TRP A 242 -1.57 10.75 -31.89
CA TRP A 242 -2.45 11.32 -32.91
C TRP A 242 -3.05 12.65 -32.45
N PHE A 243 -3.59 12.69 -31.23
CA PHE A 243 -4.20 13.91 -30.72
C PHE A 243 -3.20 15.07 -30.58
N LEU A 244 -2.01 14.81 -30.03
CA LEU A 244 -0.98 15.83 -29.89
C LEU A 244 -0.52 16.38 -31.23
N GLU A 245 -0.42 15.51 -32.24
CA GLU A 245 -0.14 15.91 -33.61
C GLU A 245 -1.25 16.78 -34.19
N GLN A 246 -2.52 16.38 -34.04
CA GLN A 246 -3.65 17.13 -34.62
C GLN A 246 -3.88 18.49 -33.97
N ILE A 247 -3.65 18.60 -32.66
CA ILE A 247 -3.72 19.88 -31.95
C ILE A 247 -2.53 20.77 -32.35
N GLY A 248 -1.40 20.18 -32.74
CA GLY A 248 -0.21 20.92 -33.18
C GLY A 248 0.45 21.64 -32.01
N VAL A 249 0.59 20.97 -30.87
CA VAL A 249 1.32 21.51 -29.71
C VAL A 249 2.82 21.59 -30.01
N GLU A 250 3.47 22.64 -29.50
CA GLU A 250 4.90 22.88 -29.66
C GLU A 250 5.72 21.85 -28.86
N HIS A 251 5.31 21.58 -27.61
CA HIS A 251 5.90 20.57 -26.76
C HIS A 251 5.08 19.28 -26.80
N ARG A 252 5.68 18.20 -27.30
CA ARG A 252 5.02 16.88 -27.39
C ARG A 252 5.57 15.95 -26.31
N PRO A 253 4.82 15.71 -25.21
CA PRO A 253 5.17 14.68 -24.23
C PRO A 253 5.26 13.31 -24.91
N ARG A 254 6.15 12.44 -24.41
CA ARG A 254 6.24 11.04 -24.84
C ARG A 254 5.63 10.10 -23.81
N GLN A 255 4.67 9.27 -24.23
CA GLN A 255 4.18 8.17 -23.40
C GLN A 255 5.19 7.02 -23.33
N ILE A 256 5.43 6.50 -22.13
CA ILE A 256 6.30 5.35 -21.87
C ILE A 256 5.64 4.43 -20.83
N GLU A 257 5.44 3.18 -21.21
CA GLU A 257 4.69 2.20 -20.42
C GLU A 257 5.61 1.27 -19.64
N PHE A 258 5.21 0.93 -18.41
CA PHE A 258 5.88 -0.06 -17.56
C PHE A 258 4.88 -1.07 -16.98
N ALA A 259 5.36 -2.26 -16.65
CA ALA A 259 4.55 -3.30 -16.02
C ALA A 259 4.06 -2.85 -14.65
N ARG A 260 2.77 -3.02 -14.40
CA ARG A 260 2.17 -2.72 -13.10
C ARG A 260 2.74 -3.65 -12.00
N LEU A 261 2.56 -3.28 -10.74
CA LEU A 261 2.81 -4.19 -9.64
C LEU A 261 1.62 -5.14 -9.48
N ASN A 262 1.88 -6.44 -9.47
CA ASN A 262 0.99 -7.43 -8.87
C ASN A 262 1.72 -8.04 -7.66
N LEU A 263 0.99 -8.29 -6.57
CA LEU A 263 1.55 -8.82 -5.33
C LEU A 263 0.76 -10.08 -4.93
N THR A 264 1.45 -11.15 -4.56
CA THR A 264 0.76 -12.36 -4.10
C THR A 264 -0.07 -12.09 -2.83
N TYR A 265 -1.11 -12.90 -2.61
CA TYR A 265 -2.03 -12.84 -1.47
C TYR A 265 -2.78 -11.50 -1.33
N THR A 266 -2.90 -10.74 -2.42
CA THR A 266 -3.45 -9.38 -2.43
C THR A 266 -4.33 -9.15 -3.65
N VAL A 267 -5.38 -8.35 -3.50
CA VAL A 267 -6.15 -7.78 -4.64
C VAL A 267 -5.82 -6.31 -4.79
N MET A 268 -5.62 -5.86 -6.03
CA MET A 268 -5.29 -4.45 -6.33
C MET A 268 -6.33 -3.78 -7.23
N SER A 269 -7.35 -4.54 -7.65
CA SER A 269 -8.49 -3.99 -8.38
C SER A 269 -9.31 -3.08 -7.47
N LYS A 270 -9.49 -1.81 -7.86
CA LYS A 270 -10.38 -0.87 -7.17
C LYS A 270 -11.79 -1.45 -6.94
N ARG A 271 -12.32 -2.23 -7.90
CA ARG A 271 -13.63 -2.89 -7.76
C ARG A 271 -13.65 -3.84 -6.58
N LEU A 272 -12.67 -4.74 -6.48
CA LEU A 272 -12.59 -5.73 -5.41
C LEU A 272 -12.28 -5.08 -4.05
N LEU A 273 -11.42 -4.06 -4.01
CA LEU A 273 -11.14 -3.30 -2.80
C LEU A 273 -12.38 -2.56 -2.27
N ASN A 274 -13.15 -1.92 -3.16
CA ASN A 274 -14.44 -1.32 -2.82
C ASN A 274 -15.40 -2.36 -2.24
N THR A 275 -15.47 -3.55 -2.84
CA THR A 275 -16.30 -4.65 -2.34
C THR A 275 -15.90 -5.08 -0.94
N LEU A 276 -14.60 -5.23 -0.63
CA LEU A 276 -14.14 -5.58 0.71
C LEU A 276 -14.64 -4.59 1.78
N VAL A 277 -14.61 -3.29 1.47
CA VAL A 277 -15.07 -2.24 2.37
C VAL A 277 -16.59 -2.21 2.48
N LYS A 278 -17.31 -2.19 1.34
CA LYS A 278 -18.78 -2.10 1.31
C LYS A 278 -19.46 -3.30 1.97
N ASP A 279 -18.89 -4.49 1.81
CA ASP A 279 -19.44 -5.73 2.36
C ASP A 279 -19.00 -5.96 3.83
N GLY A 280 -18.25 -5.03 4.44
CA GLY A 280 -17.80 -5.13 5.84
C GLY A 280 -16.78 -6.24 6.10
N LEU A 281 -16.12 -6.75 5.06
CA LEU A 281 -15.09 -7.80 5.16
C LEU A 281 -13.77 -7.24 5.75
N VAL A 282 -13.60 -5.92 5.66
CA VAL A 282 -12.59 -5.13 6.36
C VAL A 282 -13.24 -3.94 7.05
N SER A 283 -12.57 -3.37 8.04
CA SER A 283 -13.09 -2.24 8.85
C SER A 283 -13.16 -0.90 8.11
N GLY A 284 -12.48 -0.78 6.96
CA GLY A 284 -12.44 0.45 6.16
C GLY A 284 -11.27 0.44 5.18
N TRP A 285 -11.08 1.56 4.47
CA TRP A 285 -9.96 1.72 3.54
C TRP A 285 -8.59 1.75 4.21
N ASP A 286 -8.52 2.12 5.49
CA ASP A 286 -7.30 2.12 6.28
C ASP A 286 -7.15 0.87 7.16
N ASP A 287 -7.97 -0.17 6.96
CA ASP A 287 -7.81 -1.44 7.66
C ASP A 287 -6.38 -1.98 7.46
N PRO A 288 -5.66 -2.39 8.51
CA PRO A 288 -4.28 -2.87 8.39
C PRO A 288 -4.07 -4.16 7.57
N ARG A 289 -5.15 -4.79 7.09
CA ARG A 289 -5.11 -5.90 6.13
C ARG A 289 -5.22 -5.43 4.68
N MET A 290 -5.65 -4.19 4.45
CA MET A 290 -5.81 -3.63 3.12
C MET A 290 -4.46 -3.25 2.52
N PRO A 291 -4.27 -3.45 1.20
CA PRO A 291 -3.04 -3.05 0.51
C PRO A 291 -3.02 -1.56 0.17
N THR A 292 -3.94 -0.77 0.73
CA THR A 292 -3.96 0.68 0.60
C THR A 292 -2.73 1.29 1.28
N ILE A 293 -2.29 2.46 0.83
CA ILE A 293 -1.20 3.17 1.51
C ILE A 293 -1.63 3.58 2.92
N ALA A 294 -2.87 4.02 3.09
CA ALA A 294 -3.48 4.26 4.39
C ALA A 294 -3.49 3.01 5.30
N GLY A 295 -3.87 1.84 4.76
CA GLY A 295 -3.88 0.57 5.49
C GLY A 295 -2.48 0.12 5.89
N LEU A 296 -1.51 0.19 4.98
CA LEU A 296 -0.10 -0.11 5.28
C LEU A 296 0.49 0.86 6.32
N ARG A 297 0.16 2.15 6.24
CA ARG A 297 0.55 3.15 7.24
C ARG A 297 0.00 2.81 8.63
N ARG A 298 -1.29 2.48 8.74
CA ARG A 298 -1.92 2.08 10.01
C ARG A 298 -1.45 0.71 10.50
N ARG A 299 -1.06 -0.19 9.57
CA ARG A 299 -0.42 -1.45 9.89
C ARG A 299 0.96 -1.26 10.53
N GLY A 300 1.60 -0.13 10.28
CA GLY A 300 2.92 0.21 10.79
C GLY A 300 4.06 0.01 9.80
N TYR A 301 3.77 -0.13 8.50
CA TYR A 301 4.81 -0.02 7.47
C TYR A 301 5.49 1.34 7.54
N THR A 302 6.75 1.41 7.14
CA THR A 302 7.49 2.67 7.02
C THR A 302 7.53 3.11 5.55
N PRO A 303 7.51 4.42 5.28
CA PRO A 303 7.65 4.89 3.91
C PRO A 303 9.03 4.54 3.34
N GLU A 304 10.07 4.44 4.18
CA GLU A 304 11.41 3.95 3.82
C GLU A 304 11.35 2.53 3.26
N ALA A 305 10.64 1.62 3.92
CA ALA A 305 10.53 0.23 3.47
C ALA A 305 9.76 0.12 2.16
N ILE A 306 8.71 0.91 1.96
CA ILE A 306 7.94 0.91 0.71
C ILE A 306 8.78 1.45 -0.45
N ARG A 307 9.51 2.55 -0.25
CA ARG A 307 10.43 3.07 -1.28
C ARG A 307 11.52 2.05 -1.62
N LEU A 308 12.15 1.45 -0.62
CA LEU A 308 13.16 0.41 -0.82
C LEU A 308 12.60 -0.82 -1.53
N PHE A 309 11.37 -1.22 -1.22
CA PHE A 309 10.67 -2.29 -1.92
C PHE A 309 10.44 -1.95 -3.40
N CYS A 310 9.96 -0.74 -3.69
CA CYS A 310 9.79 -0.25 -5.06
C CYS A 310 11.12 -0.20 -5.84
N ASP A 311 12.22 0.17 -5.20
CA ASP A 311 13.56 0.14 -5.81
C ASP A 311 14.01 -1.30 -6.13
N ARG A 312 13.77 -2.25 -5.22
CA ARG A 312 14.16 -3.68 -5.37
C ARG A 312 13.42 -4.39 -6.50
N ILE A 313 12.12 -4.16 -6.64
CA ILE A 313 11.31 -4.80 -7.70
C ILE A 313 11.65 -4.26 -9.10
N GLY A 314 12.27 -3.09 -9.17
CA GLY A 314 12.67 -2.46 -10.42
C GLY A 314 11.52 -2.10 -11.35
N VAL A 315 11.88 -1.77 -12.60
CA VAL A 315 10.96 -1.30 -13.64
C VAL A 315 11.26 -2.03 -14.94
N ALA A 316 10.26 -2.75 -15.44
CA ALA A 316 10.35 -3.55 -16.65
C ALA A 316 9.06 -3.42 -17.48
N LYS A 317 9.08 -3.96 -18.70
CA LYS A 317 7.90 -4.09 -19.58
C LYS A 317 7.23 -5.47 -19.54
N ALA A 318 7.79 -6.42 -18.81
CA ALA A 318 7.18 -7.73 -18.63
C ALA A 318 6.35 -7.74 -17.36
N ASP A 319 5.12 -8.22 -17.44
CA ASP A 319 4.28 -8.43 -16.26
C ASP A 319 4.92 -9.48 -15.34
N SER A 320 4.91 -9.19 -14.05
CA SER A 320 5.40 -10.09 -13.01
C SER A 320 4.56 -9.95 -11.75
N THR A 321 4.33 -11.07 -11.07
CA THR A 321 3.80 -11.06 -9.72
C THR A 321 4.95 -11.13 -8.73
N VAL A 322 4.98 -10.17 -7.81
CA VAL A 322 5.97 -10.10 -6.74
C VAL A 322 5.45 -10.87 -5.54
N GLU A 323 6.35 -11.59 -4.87
CA GLU A 323 6.01 -12.33 -3.66
C GLU A 323 5.86 -11.40 -2.45
N MET A 324 4.81 -11.60 -1.65
CA MET A 324 4.54 -10.85 -0.41
C MET A 324 5.75 -10.88 0.55
N GLU A 325 6.46 -12.00 0.56
CA GLU A 325 7.68 -12.24 1.33
C GLU A 325 8.75 -11.17 1.05
N LEU A 326 8.87 -10.69 -0.20
CA LEU A 326 9.84 -9.64 -0.53
C LEU A 326 9.49 -8.31 0.15
N LEU A 327 8.20 -7.95 0.17
CA LEU A 327 7.71 -6.75 0.85
C LEU A 327 7.93 -6.87 2.37
N GLU A 328 7.54 -7.99 2.95
CA GLU A 328 7.70 -8.24 4.38
C GLU A 328 9.17 -8.30 4.81
N ASN A 329 10.05 -8.95 4.03
CA ASN A 329 11.49 -9.01 4.31
C ASN A 329 12.14 -7.64 4.24
N THR A 330 11.79 -6.84 3.22
CA THR A 330 12.27 -5.46 3.10
C THR A 330 11.86 -4.63 4.32
N LEU A 331 10.63 -4.79 4.82
CA LEU A 331 10.20 -4.15 6.06
C LEU A 331 10.98 -4.65 7.28
N ARG A 332 11.13 -5.97 7.44
CA ARG A 332 11.89 -6.56 8.56
C ARG A 332 13.32 -6.03 8.64
N GLU A 333 13.99 -5.89 7.49
CA GLU A 333 15.35 -5.33 7.42
C GLU A 333 15.39 -3.89 7.93
N THR A 334 14.46 -3.02 7.48
CA THR A 334 14.42 -1.62 7.94
C THR A 334 14.09 -1.49 9.42
N LEU A 335 13.17 -2.30 9.94
CA LEU A 335 12.77 -2.27 11.34
C LEU A 335 13.81 -2.92 12.27
N ASN A 336 14.61 -3.87 11.77
CA ASN A 336 15.62 -4.54 12.58
C ASN A 336 16.65 -3.56 13.13
N VAL A 337 16.98 -2.50 12.39
CA VAL A 337 17.98 -1.51 12.80
C VAL A 337 17.39 -0.29 13.52
N SER A 338 16.07 -0.06 13.42
CA SER A 338 15.43 1.15 13.94
C SER A 338 14.44 0.92 15.09
N ALA A 339 13.78 -0.24 15.16
CA ALA A 339 12.73 -0.49 16.14
C ALA A 339 13.29 -0.91 17.52
N PRO A 340 13.05 -0.15 18.60
CA PRO A 340 13.46 -0.55 19.96
C PRO A 340 12.85 -1.90 20.36
N ARG A 341 13.63 -2.70 21.09
CA ARG A 341 13.21 -4.01 21.60
C ARG A 341 12.43 -3.81 22.89
N ALA A 342 11.38 -4.61 23.05
CA ALA A 342 10.56 -4.67 24.24
C ALA A 342 10.08 -6.10 24.50
N LEU A 343 9.68 -6.38 25.73
CA LEU A 343 9.07 -7.65 26.11
C LEU A 343 7.55 -7.47 26.17
N CYS A 344 6.84 -8.36 25.48
CA CYS A 344 5.39 -8.49 25.54
C CYS A 344 5.04 -9.96 25.55
N VAL A 345 4.19 -10.36 26.49
CA VAL A 345 3.60 -11.68 26.59
C VAL A 345 2.17 -11.59 26.06
N HIS A 346 1.89 -12.25 24.95
CA HIS A 346 0.57 -12.27 24.31
C HIS A 346 -0.43 -13.05 25.14
N ARG A 347 -0.08 -14.28 25.53
CA ARG A 347 -0.97 -15.20 26.25
C ARG A 347 -0.33 -15.55 27.59
N PRO A 348 -0.58 -14.75 28.65
CA PRO A 348 0.12 -14.89 29.90
C PRO A 348 -0.17 -16.23 30.60
N LEU A 349 0.91 -16.87 31.04
CA LEU A 349 0.92 -17.96 32.00
C LEU A 349 1.72 -17.52 33.22
N ARG A 350 1.10 -17.55 34.41
CA ARG A 350 1.72 -17.08 35.66
C ARG A 350 2.82 -18.05 36.10
N VAL A 351 3.92 -17.49 36.58
CA VAL A 351 5.02 -18.21 37.21
C VAL A 351 5.32 -17.58 38.56
N VAL A 352 5.37 -18.38 39.62
CA VAL A 352 5.81 -17.94 40.95
C VAL A 352 7.21 -18.48 41.22
N VAL A 353 8.16 -17.56 41.41
CA VAL A 353 9.56 -17.84 41.73
C VAL A 353 9.69 -18.04 43.24
N GLU A 354 9.75 -19.29 43.67
CA GLU A 354 9.61 -19.70 45.06
C GLU A 354 10.74 -19.18 45.95
N ASN A 355 11.97 -19.12 45.42
CA ASN A 355 13.17 -18.64 46.11
C ASN A 355 13.43 -17.13 45.91
N TRP A 356 12.38 -16.34 45.67
CA TRP A 356 12.47 -14.89 45.58
C TRP A 356 11.59 -14.22 46.64
N ASP A 357 12.16 -13.32 47.44
CA ASP A 357 11.45 -12.66 48.54
C ASP A 357 10.24 -11.86 48.03
N GLU A 358 9.15 -11.89 48.78
CA GLU A 358 7.95 -11.11 48.45
C GLU A 358 8.25 -9.59 48.54
N GLY A 359 7.71 -8.81 47.60
CA GLY A 359 7.98 -7.36 47.50
C GLY A 359 9.36 -6.97 46.96
N LYS A 360 10.32 -7.90 46.84
CA LYS A 360 11.64 -7.62 46.26
C LYS A 360 11.56 -7.41 44.75
N VAL A 361 12.07 -6.28 44.27
CA VAL A 361 12.17 -5.93 42.85
C VAL A 361 13.65 -5.76 42.47
N ASP A 362 14.12 -6.52 41.48
CA ASP A 362 15.41 -6.27 40.82
C ASP A 362 15.18 -5.53 39.50
N GLN A 363 15.88 -4.41 39.31
CA GLN A 363 15.79 -3.60 38.10
C GLN A 363 16.90 -4.03 37.14
N ILE A 364 16.52 -4.82 36.14
CA ILE A 364 17.44 -5.35 35.14
C ILE A 364 17.55 -4.35 33.99
N GLU A 365 18.78 -3.94 33.67
CA GLU A 365 19.03 -3.06 32.53
C GLU A 365 19.08 -3.87 31.23
N ALA A 366 18.29 -3.48 30.24
CA ALA A 366 18.22 -4.14 28.94
C ALA A 366 18.35 -3.11 27.80
N PRO A 367 19.22 -3.33 26.80
CA PRO A 367 19.39 -2.39 25.70
C PRO A 367 18.14 -2.32 24.82
N PHE A 368 17.84 -1.13 24.28
CA PHE A 368 16.78 -0.99 23.26
C PHE A 368 17.19 -1.61 21.93
N LEU A 369 18.43 -1.42 21.50
CA LEU A 369 18.96 -1.98 20.25
C LEU A 369 20.24 -2.78 20.55
N PRO A 370 20.27 -4.10 20.28
CA PRO A 370 21.44 -4.93 20.58
C PRO A 370 22.73 -4.48 19.86
N GLU A 371 22.60 -3.99 18.63
CA GLU A 371 23.72 -3.60 17.76
C GLU A 371 24.02 -2.09 17.80
N ALA A 372 23.27 -1.31 18.60
CA ALA A 372 23.44 0.15 18.68
C ALA A 372 23.33 0.65 20.13
N PRO A 373 24.42 0.55 20.93
CA PRO A 373 24.43 0.96 22.35
C PRO A 373 24.03 2.43 22.58
N ALA A 374 24.29 3.30 21.60
CA ALA A 374 23.90 4.72 21.65
C ALA A 374 22.38 4.95 21.74
N ALA A 375 21.57 3.94 21.37
CA ALA A 375 20.12 3.99 21.55
C ALA A 375 19.67 3.87 23.01
N GLY A 376 20.59 3.58 23.93
CA GLY A 376 20.33 3.48 25.36
C GLY A 376 19.68 2.16 25.79
N SER A 377 19.17 2.18 27.01
CA SER A 377 18.64 1.02 27.72
C SER A 377 17.32 1.35 28.43
N ARG A 378 16.65 0.30 28.91
CA ARG A 378 15.43 0.37 29.71
C ARG A 378 15.54 -0.54 30.92
N LYS A 379 14.73 -0.27 31.94
CA LYS A 379 14.67 -1.09 33.16
C LYS A 379 13.53 -2.10 33.06
N LEU A 380 13.84 -3.36 33.29
CA LEU A 380 12.91 -4.47 33.36
C LEU A 380 12.79 -4.91 34.83
N PRO A 381 11.62 -4.70 35.48
CA PRO A 381 11.45 -5.13 36.85
C PRO A 381 11.30 -6.65 36.89
N PHE A 382 12.16 -7.32 37.65
CA PHE A 382 12.05 -8.72 37.99
C PHE A 382 11.45 -8.87 39.39
N THR A 383 10.40 -9.67 39.52
CA THR A 383 9.63 -9.87 40.75
C THR A 383 9.41 -11.35 41.03
N ARG A 384 8.91 -11.67 42.23
CA ARG A 384 8.50 -13.04 42.60
C ARG A 384 7.51 -13.65 41.61
N GLU A 385 6.58 -12.84 41.11
CA GLU A 385 5.55 -13.29 40.18
C GLU A 385 5.82 -12.75 38.77
N LEU A 386 5.82 -13.63 37.79
CA LEU A 386 6.08 -13.31 36.39
C LEU A 386 4.96 -13.84 35.50
N PHE A 387 4.85 -13.29 34.30
CA PHE A 387 4.17 -13.91 33.18
C PHE A 387 5.18 -14.35 32.13
N ILE A 388 4.97 -15.54 31.60
CA ILE A 388 5.61 -16.06 30.38
C ILE A 388 4.53 -16.38 29.36
N GLU A 389 4.93 -16.71 28.12
CA GLU A 389 3.97 -17.24 27.15
C GLU A 389 3.48 -18.62 27.54
N ARG A 390 2.18 -18.84 27.38
CA ARG A 390 1.58 -20.18 27.49
C ARG A 390 2.27 -21.19 26.58
N ASP A 391 2.60 -20.79 25.35
CA ASP A 391 3.28 -21.64 24.35
C ASP A 391 4.80 -21.83 24.61
N ASP A 392 5.32 -21.31 25.72
CA ASP A 392 6.69 -21.58 26.18
C ASP A 392 6.76 -22.62 27.30
N PHE A 393 5.63 -23.17 27.71
CA PHE A 393 5.55 -24.32 28.62
C PHE A 393 4.90 -25.53 27.95
N MET A 394 5.44 -26.71 28.23
CA MET A 394 4.84 -27.98 27.81
C MET A 394 5.06 -29.01 28.91
N GLU A 395 3.98 -29.60 29.43
CA GLU A 395 4.07 -30.60 30.50
C GLU A 395 4.77 -31.87 30.03
N VAL A 396 4.43 -32.34 28.83
CA VAL A 396 5.06 -33.47 28.15
C VAL A 396 5.81 -32.95 26.91
N PRO A 397 7.12 -32.64 27.03
CA PRO A 397 7.85 -31.98 25.95
C PRO A 397 8.05 -32.90 24.75
N VAL A 398 7.74 -32.38 23.55
CA VAL A 398 8.09 -33.06 22.29
C VAL A 398 9.61 -33.07 22.06
N LYS A 399 10.08 -33.99 21.19
CA LYS A 399 11.50 -34.06 20.82
C LYS A 399 12.00 -32.71 20.30
N GLY A 400 13.12 -32.24 20.85
CA GLY A 400 13.71 -30.95 20.46
C GLY A 400 13.12 -29.72 21.17
N TRP A 401 12.21 -29.90 22.14
CA TRP A 401 11.73 -28.81 22.99
C TRP A 401 12.88 -28.18 23.78
N ARG A 402 13.04 -26.86 23.63
CA ARG A 402 14.10 -26.07 24.29
C ARG A 402 13.57 -25.05 25.30
N ARG A 403 12.25 -25.02 25.53
CA ARG A 403 11.62 -24.08 26.47
C ARG A 403 11.28 -24.82 27.77
N LEU A 404 10.36 -24.28 28.55
CA LEU A 404 10.10 -24.77 29.91
C LEU A 404 9.25 -26.05 29.88
N SER A 405 9.59 -26.98 30.77
CA SER A 405 8.82 -28.18 31.09
C SER A 405 9.16 -28.59 32.53
N PRO A 406 8.39 -29.48 33.17
CA PRO A 406 8.69 -29.93 34.54
C PRO A 406 10.15 -30.39 34.70
N GLY A 407 10.84 -29.87 35.71
CA GLY A 407 12.24 -30.18 36.02
C GLY A 407 13.29 -29.60 35.07
N LYS A 408 12.90 -28.90 34.00
CA LYS A 408 13.83 -28.28 33.04
C LYS A 408 14.09 -26.82 33.34
N GLU A 409 15.22 -26.34 32.84
CA GLU A 409 15.69 -24.96 32.95
C GLU A 409 15.54 -24.19 31.63
N VAL A 410 15.21 -22.91 31.74
CA VAL A 410 15.16 -21.96 30.62
C VAL A 410 15.78 -20.63 31.04
N ARG A 411 16.39 -19.91 30.10
CA ARG A 411 16.83 -18.53 30.36
C ARG A 411 15.66 -17.57 30.18
N LEU A 412 15.40 -16.76 31.19
CA LEU A 412 14.56 -15.58 31.07
C LEU A 412 15.38 -14.48 30.39
N ARG A 413 14.88 -13.92 29.29
CA ARG A 413 15.58 -12.93 28.48
C ARG A 413 16.08 -11.76 29.35
N HIS A 414 17.37 -11.43 29.22
CA HIS A 414 18.10 -10.43 30.03
C HIS A 414 18.24 -10.73 31.53
N ALA A 415 17.62 -11.79 32.05
CA ALA A 415 17.49 -12.06 33.48
C ALA A 415 18.17 -13.37 33.89
N TYR A 416 17.52 -14.12 34.77
CA TYR A 416 18.02 -15.34 35.41
C TYR A 416 17.69 -16.61 34.61
N VAL A 417 18.35 -17.71 34.95
CA VAL A 417 17.93 -19.07 34.57
C VAL A 417 16.85 -19.54 35.54
N LEU A 418 15.69 -19.92 35.00
CA LEU A 418 14.52 -20.41 35.73
C LEU A 418 14.38 -21.92 35.56
N ARG A 419 14.19 -22.64 36.66
CA ARG A 419 13.85 -24.07 36.70
C ARG A 419 12.39 -24.25 37.11
N CYS A 420 11.63 -25.03 36.35
CA CYS A 420 10.25 -25.39 36.72
C CYS A 420 10.25 -26.49 37.79
N THR A 421 9.72 -26.20 38.98
CA THR A 421 9.62 -27.13 40.12
C THR A 421 8.23 -27.74 40.25
N GLY A 422 7.18 -27.07 39.77
CA GLY A 422 5.82 -27.57 39.88
C GLY A 422 4.84 -26.94 38.88
N VAL A 423 3.69 -27.59 38.73
CA VAL A 423 2.60 -27.17 37.84
C VAL A 423 1.31 -27.19 38.65
N VAL A 424 0.60 -26.08 38.66
CA VAL A 424 -0.73 -25.95 39.27
C VAL A 424 -1.76 -25.95 38.15
N LYS A 425 -2.69 -26.88 38.21
CA LYS A 425 -3.78 -27.01 37.25
C LYS A 425 -5.06 -26.44 37.82
N ASP A 426 -5.87 -25.87 36.94
CA ASP A 426 -7.24 -25.51 37.26
C ASP A 426 -8.05 -26.78 37.56
N PRO A 427 -8.70 -26.91 38.74
CA PRO A 427 -9.41 -28.13 39.11
C PRO A 427 -10.62 -28.46 38.22
N SER A 428 -11.19 -27.48 37.54
CA SER A 428 -12.41 -27.64 36.74
C SER A 428 -12.12 -27.98 35.27
N THR A 429 -11.07 -27.40 34.69
CA THR A 429 -10.70 -27.58 33.28
C THR A 429 -9.53 -28.53 33.08
N GLY A 430 -8.71 -28.75 34.12
CA GLY A 430 -7.44 -29.48 34.02
C GLY A 430 -6.33 -28.72 33.29
N GLU A 431 -6.58 -27.48 32.87
CA GLU A 431 -5.60 -26.64 32.19
C GLU A 431 -4.53 -26.13 33.16
N VAL A 432 -3.34 -25.83 32.62
CA VAL A 432 -2.25 -25.25 33.41
C VAL A 432 -2.58 -23.79 33.76
N ALA A 433 -2.80 -23.53 35.04
CA ALA A 433 -3.14 -22.21 35.56
C ALA A 433 -1.89 -21.42 36.00
N GLU A 434 -0.93 -22.11 36.61
CA GLU A 434 0.26 -21.47 37.18
C GLU A 434 1.44 -22.45 37.22
N LEU A 435 2.65 -21.93 37.08
CA LEU A 435 3.89 -22.68 37.26
C LEU A 435 4.59 -22.25 38.54
N ARG A 436 5.24 -23.21 39.19
CA ARG A 436 6.16 -22.98 40.30
C ARG A 436 7.59 -23.20 39.81
N GLY A 437 8.50 -22.33 40.23
CA GLY A 437 9.89 -22.46 39.81
C GLY A 437 10.88 -21.80 40.76
N THR A 438 12.16 -22.08 40.52
CA THR A 438 13.28 -21.45 41.24
C THR A 438 14.24 -20.83 40.24
N VAL A 439 14.84 -19.70 40.58
CA VAL A 439 15.90 -19.08 39.78
C VAL A 439 17.27 -19.32 40.38
N ASP A 440 18.29 -19.35 39.53
CA ASP A 440 19.70 -19.33 39.96
C ASP A 440 20.19 -17.88 40.08
N PRO A 441 20.41 -17.33 41.30
CA PRO A 441 20.76 -15.93 41.48
C PRO A 441 22.11 -15.53 40.85
N GLU A 442 23.02 -16.49 40.65
CA GLU A 442 24.33 -16.22 40.03
C GLU A 442 24.25 -16.02 38.51
N THR A 443 23.08 -16.28 37.91
CA THR A 443 22.86 -16.22 36.47
C THR A 443 22.24 -14.91 35.99
N ARG A 444 22.21 -13.86 36.83
CA ARG A 444 21.70 -12.53 36.47
C ARG A 444 22.41 -12.01 35.21
N SER A 445 21.75 -12.14 34.05
CA SER A 445 22.30 -11.79 32.74
C SER A 445 23.62 -12.51 32.40
N ALA A 446 23.92 -13.63 33.07
CA ALA A 446 25.18 -14.38 32.95
C ALA A 446 24.94 -15.88 32.72
N ASN A 447 25.99 -16.59 32.27
CA ASN A 447 25.93 -18.05 32.15
C ASN A 447 26.16 -18.73 33.51
N PRO A 448 25.56 -19.92 33.75
CA PRO A 448 25.85 -20.72 34.94
C PRO A 448 27.37 -20.98 35.06
N LYS A 449 27.93 -20.74 36.25
CA LYS A 449 29.37 -20.91 36.52
C LYS A 449 29.82 -22.37 36.44
N ASP A 450 28.91 -23.30 36.72
CA ASP A 450 29.11 -24.74 36.62
C ASP A 450 29.14 -25.26 35.17
N GLY A 451 28.94 -24.38 34.18
CA GLY A 451 28.97 -24.72 32.76
C GLY A 451 27.76 -25.52 32.27
N ARG A 452 26.71 -25.68 33.09
CA ARG A 452 25.53 -26.47 32.69
C ARG A 452 24.83 -25.83 31.50
N LYS A 453 24.38 -26.67 30.55
CA LYS A 453 23.68 -26.21 29.35
C LYS A 453 22.23 -25.85 29.67
N VAL A 454 21.86 -24.61 29.41
CA VAL A 454 20.47 -24.13 29.50
C VAL A 454 19.78 -24.34 28.15
N GLY A 455 18.56 -24.88 28.15
CA GLY A 455 17.89 -25.34 26.91
C GLY A 455 17.67 -24.24 25.87
N GLY A 456 17.05 -23.14 26.28
CA GLY A 456 16.66 -22.03 25.40
C GLY A 456 16.42 -20.73 26.17
N THR A 457 15.97 -19.69 25.46
CA THR A 457 15.64 -18.38 26.04
C THR A 457 14.21 -17.99 25.70
N ILE A 458 13.46 -17.54 26.70
CA ILE A 458 12.07 -17.06 26.58
C ILE A 458 11.97 -15.62 27.09
N HIS A 459 11.00 -14.87 26.56
CA HIS A 459 10.68 -13.55 27.11
C HIS A 459 9.67 -13.72 28.26
N TRP A 460 9.53 -12.67 29.05
CA TRP A 460 8.74 -12.65 30.27
C TRP A 460 8.43 -11.20 30.62
N VAL A 461 7.48 -10.98 31.51
CA VAL A 461 7.25 -9.68 32.16
C VAL A 461 6.91 -9.90 33.63
N SER A 462 7.16 -8.91 34.49
CA SER A 462 6.68 -8.94 35.89
C SER A 462 5.15 -8.99 35.90
N ALA A 463 4.55 -9.89 36.67
CA ALA A 463 3.10 -9.94 36.79
C ALA A 463 2.52 -8.66 37.44
N PRO A 464 2.99 -8.22 38.63
CA PRO A 464 2.44 -7.03 39.29
C PRO A 464 2.81 -5.70 38.63
N LEU A 465 3.93 -5.63 37.89
CA LEU A 465 4.45 -4.37 37.34
C LEU A 465 4.34 -4.27 35.81
N SER A 466 3.82 -5.29 35.13
CA SER A 466 3.44 -5.17 33.70
C SER A 466 2.17 -4.36 33.53
N SER A 467 1.91 -3.92 32.30
CA SER A 467 0.67 -3.25 31.93
C SER A 467 -0.14 -4.10 30.96
N PRO A 468 -1.47 -4.06 31.03
CA PRO A 468 -2.33 -4.71 30.05
C PRO A 468 -2.20 -3.99 28.70
N ALA A 469 -2.34 -4.75 27.61
CA ALA A 469 -2.40 -4.21 26.26
C ALA A 469 -3.30 -5.07 25.38
N THR A 470 -3.90 -4.45 24.37
CA THR A 470 -4.60 -5.18 23.31
C THR A 470 -3.67 -5.37 22.13
N LEU A 471 -3.49 -6.61 21.69
CA LEU A 471 -2.74 -6.92 20.47
C LEU A 471 -3.70 -7.26 19.34
N ARG A 472 -3.44 -6.72 18.15
CA ARG A 472 -4.10 -7.10 16.90
C ARG A 472 -3.10 -7.86 16.06
N LEU A 473 -3.20 -9.17 16.09
CA LEU A 473 -2.34 -10.10 15.38
C LEU A 473 -2.90 -10.28 13.98
N TYR A 474 -2.41 -9.47 13.06
CA TYR A 474 -2.83 -9.53 11.68
C TYR A 474 -2.00 -10.53 10.87
N ASP A 475 -2.63 -11.15 9.88
CA ASP A 475 -2.02 -12.06 8.90
C ASP A 475 -2.40 -11.62 7.47
N ARG A 476 -1.96 -12.35 6.44
CA ARG A 476 -2.35 -12.09 5.04
C ARG A 476 -3.87 -12.18 4.91
N LEU A 477 -4.46 -11.27 4.14
CA LEU A 477 -5.91 -11.18 3.97
C LEU A 477 -6.49 -12.37 3.19
N PHE A 478 -5.72 -12.95 2.27
CA PHE A 478 -6.14 -14.08 1.43
C PHE A 478 -5.28 -15.32 1.68
N LEU A 479 -5.87 -16.51 1.49
CA LEU A 479 -5.20 -17.80 1.64
C LEU A 479 -4.44 -18.23 0.38
N VAL A 480 -4.78 -17.68 -0.78
CA VAL A 480 -4.22 -18.08 -2.08
C VAL A 480 -3.29 -17.00 -2.65
N PRO A 481 -2.25 -17.36 -3.41
CA PRO A 481 -1.32 -16.38 -3.99
C PRO A 481 -1.98 -15.40 -4.96
N ASN A 482 -2.98 -15.82 -5.75
CA ASN A 482 -3.63 -14.97 -6.76
C ASN A 482 -5.14 -14.88 -6.50
N PRO A 483 -5.58 -14.11 -5.49
CA PRO A 483 -6.99 -14.03 -5.13
C PRO A 483 -7.82 -13.33 -6.22
N GLY A 484 -9.04 -13.82 -6.44
CA GLY A 484 -9.96 -13.30 -7.46
C GLY A 484 -9.59 -13.61 -8.91
N ALA A 485 -8.63 -14.51 -9.14
CA ALA A 485 -8.38 -15.08 -10.46
C ALA A 485 -9.41 -16.17 -10.81
N GLY A 486 -9.90 -16.17 -12.05
CA GLY A 486 -10.89 -17.14 -12.54
C GLY A 486 -12.33 -16.81 -12.15
N GLU A 487 -13.19 -17.83 -12.12
CA GLU A 487 -14.64 -17.68 -11.85
C GLU A 487 -15.02 -17.82 -10.36
N ILE A 488 -14.04 -18.11 -9.49
CA ILE A 488 -14.28 -18.30 -8.06
C ILE A 488 -14.51 -16.95 -7.38
N ASP A 489 -15.55 -16.84 -6.55
CA ASP A 489 -15.76 -15.64 -5.73
C ASP A 489 -14.60 -15.47 -4.75
N PHE A 490 -13.87 -14.36 -4.90
CA PHE A 490 -12.69 -14.03 -4.09
C PHE A 490 -13.00 -13.95 -2.58
N ARG A 491 -14.26 -13.72 -2.19
CA ARG A 491 -14.67 -13.71 -0.77
C ARG A 491 -14.43 -15.05 -0.08
N THR A 492 -14.56 -16.16 -0.81
CA THR A 492 -14.31 -17.51 -0.28
C THR A 492 -12.82 -17.79 -0.02
N GLN A 493 -11.94 -16.94 -0.53
CA GLN A 493 -10.49 -17.09 -0.44
C GLN A 493 -9.89 -16.25 0.71
N ILE A 494 -10.73 -15.52 1.46
CA ILE A 494 -10.30 -14.71 2.59
C ILE A 494 -9.78 -15.61 3.71
N ASN A 495 -8.67 -15.22 4.32
CA ASN A 495 -8.12 -15.88 5.48
C ASN A 495 -8.98 -15.56 6.72
N PRO A 496 -9.67 -16.54 7.32
CA PRO A 496 -10.49 -16.31 8.51
C PRO A 496 -9.62 -15.92 9.73
N ARG A 497 -8.31 -16.18 9.67
CA ARG A 497 -7.32 -15.79 10.69
C ARG A 497 -6.54 -14.53 10.30
N SER A 498 -7.03 -13.74 9.33
CA SER A 498 -6.38 -12.49 8.90
C SER A 498 -6.27 -11.44 10.02
N LEU A 499 -7.06 -11.59 11.08
CA LEU A 499 -6.97 -10.80 12.31
C LEU A 499 -7.38 -11.66 13.51
N GLU A 500 -6.52 -11.71 14.52
CA GLU A 500 -6.83 -12.16 15.88
C GLU A 500 -6.63 -11.00 16.86
N VAL A 501 -7.59 -10.78 17.77
CA VAL A 501 -7.49 -9.76 18.83
C VAL A 501 -7.21 -10.43 20.17
N VAL A 502 -6.18 -9.98 20.87
CA VAL A 502 -5.75 -10.50 22.18
C VAL A 502 -5.80 -9.38 23.21
N GLU A 503 -6.82 -9.36 24.08
CA GLU A 503 -7.06 -8.29 25.06
C GLU A 503 -6.31 -8.47 26.39
N GLY A 504 -5.79 -9.68 26.65
CA GLY A 504 -5.11 -10.03 27.90
C GLY A 504 -3.58 -9.98 27.84
N ALA A 505 -3.00 -9.36 26.81
CA ALA A 505 -1.54 -9.32 26.69
C ALA A 505 -0.92 -8.43 27.77
N ARG A 506 0.34 -8.74 28.12
CA ARG A 506 1.09 -8.04 29.17
C ARG A 506 2.38 -7.49 28.58
N VAL A 507 2.53 -6.18 28.61
CA VAL A 507 3.74 -5.48 28.15
C VAL A 507 4.61 -5.07 29.34
N GLU A 508 5.92 -4.96 29.11
CA GLU A 508 6.83 -4.36 30.08
C GLU A 508 6.41 -2.91 30.43
N PRO A 509 6.68 -2.43 31.66
CA PRO A 509 6.14 -1.15 32.13
C PRO A 509 6.53 0.06 31.29
N ALA A 510 7.69 0.02 30.61
CA ALA A 510 8.12 1.10 29.72
C ALA A 510 7.14 1.34 28.55
N LEU A 511 6.35 0.33 28.17
CA LEU A 511 5.35 0.41 27.10
C LEU A 511 3.97 0.88 27.58
N ALA A 512 3.75 1.06 28.88
CA ALA A 512 2.48 1.58 29.41
C ALA A 512 2.15 2.98 28.87
N ALA A 513 3.20 3.76 28.58
CA ALA A 513 3.15 5.09 28.00
C ALA A 513 3.77 5.11 26.57
N ALA A 514 3.71 3.98 25.85
CA ALA A 514 4.16 3.92 24.46
C ALA A 514 3.41 4.98 23.64
N LYS A 515 4.15 5.82 22.91
CA LYS A 515 3.49 6.91 22.20
C LYS A 515 2.79 6.38 20.96
N PRO A 516 1.60 6.93 20.62
CA PRO A 516 0.96 6.67 19.34
C PRO A 516 1.93 6.80 18.16
N ALA A 517 1.82 5.87 17.21
CA ALA A 517 2.66 5.78 16.02
C ALA A 517 4.14 5.39 16.22
N GLU A 518 4.53 4.94 17.42
CA GLU A 518 5.83 4.30 17.63
C GLU A 518 5.83 2.82 17.23
N ARG A 519 7.03 2.30 16.90
CA ARG A 519 7.25 0.92 16.48
C ARG A 519 8.18 0.23 17.45
N TYR A 520 7.91 -1.04 17.71
CA TYR A 520 8.66 -1.85 18.65
C TYR A 520 8.92 -3.24 18.07
N GLN A 521 10.05 -3.85 18.40
CA GLN A 521 10.20 -5.30 18.24
C GLN A 521 9.83 -5.97 19.56
N PHE A 522 8.73 -6.72 19.58
CA PHE A 522 8.44 -7.59 20.71
C PHE A 522 9.28 -8.86 20.56
N GLU A 523 10.21 -9.07 21.49
CA GLU A 523 11.24 -10.08 21.36
C GLU A 523 10.65 -11.50 21.20
N ARG A 524 11.15 -12.23 20.18
CA ARG A 524 10.66 -13.56 19.73
C ARG A 524 9.28 -13.57 19.06
N LYS A 525 8.61 -12.43 18.91
CA LYS A 525 7.26 -12.35 18.34
C LYS A 525 7.24 -11.70 16.97
N GLY A 526 7.53 -10.41 16.90
CA GLY A 526 7.43 -9.65 15.66
C GLY A 526 7.67 -8.17 15.90
N TYR A 527 7.38 -7.39 14.87
CA TYR A 527 7.37 -5.94 14.96
C TYR A 527 5.94 -5.45 15.14
N TYR A 528 5.76 -4.49 16.04
CA TYR A 528 4.46 -3.99 16.47
C TYR A 528 4.42 -2.47 16.34
N PHE A 529 3.22 -1.95 16.09
CA PHE A 529 2.95 -0.53 15.95
C PHE A 529 1.88 -0.11 16.93
N ALA A 530 2.15 0.92 17.73
CA ALA A 530 1.14 1.52 18.61
C ALA A 530 0.10 2.25 17.74
N ASP A 531 -1.09 1.65 17.61
CA ASP A 531 -2.13 2.15 16.71
C ASP A 531 -2.56 3.55 17.14
N PRO A 532 -2.41 4.59 16.29
CA PRO A 532 -2.64 5.96 16.70
C PRO A 532 -4.12 6.33 16.82
N LYS A 533 -5.04 5.50 16.30
CA LYS A 533 -6.48 5.74 16.42
C LYS A 533 -7.04 5.19 17.72
N ASP A 534 -6.56 4.02 18.13
CA ASP A 534 -7.19 3.25 19.22
C ASP A 534 -6.33 3.16 20.50
N SER A 535 -5.03 3.46 20.44
CA SER A 535 -4.19 3.49 21.64
C SER A 535 -4.55 4.67 22.55
N LYS A 536 -4.64 4.40 23.85
CA LYS A 536 -4.90 5.39 24.90
C LYS A 536 -3.88 5.24 26.02
N ASP A 537 -3.70 6.29 26.81
CA ASP A 537 -2.82 6.25 27.98
C ASP A 537 -3.22 5.12 28.95
N GLY A 538 -2.28 4.24 29.27
CA GLY A 538 -2.52 3.07 30.13
C GLY A 538 -3.29 1.91 29.48
N ALA A 539 -3.76 2.06 28.24
CA ALA A 539 -4.44 1.03 27.45
C ALA A 539 -3.94 1.04 26.00
N PRO A 540 -2.66 0.70 25.76
CA PRO A 540 -2.09 0.72 24.42
C PRO A 540 -2.65 -0.41 23.55
N VAL A 541 -2.85 -0.11 22.27
CA VAL A 541 -3.29 -1.08 21.25
C VAL A 541 -2.17 -1.26 20.24
N PHE A 542 -1.65 -2.48 20.11
CA PHE A 542 -0.53 -2.76 19.22
C PHE A 542 -0.97 -3.62 18.03
N ASN A 543 -0.74 -3.11 16.82
CA ASN A 543 -0.89 -3.85 15.57
C ASN A 543 0.39 -4.65 15.31
N LEU A 544 0.30 -5.98 15.10
CA LEU A 544 1.42 -6.75 14.57
C LEU A 544 1.68 -6.28 13.14
N ILE A 545 2.80 -5.60 12.91
CA ILE A 545 3.23 -5.15 11.58
C ILE A 545 3.59 -6.37 10.74
N VAL A 546 4.56 -7.16 11.22
CA VAL A 546 5.11 -8.34 10.53
C VAL A 546 5.77 -9.28 11.55
N PRO A 547 5.61 -10.61 11.45
CA PRO A 547 6.30 -11.57 12.32
C PRO A 547 7.82 -11.55 12.07
N LEU A 548 8.63 -12.05 13.02
CA LEU A 548 10.10 -12.04 12.89
C LEU A 548 10.64 -12.86 11.71
N ARG A 549 9.87 -13.86 11.27
CA ARG A 549 10.20 -14.76 10.17
C ARG A 549 8.94 -15.05 9.38
N ASP A 550 9.10 -15.45 8.13
CA ASP A 550 7.99 -15.93 7.34
C ASP A 550 7.40 -17.24 7.92
N THR A 551 6.08 -17.29 7.99
CA THR A 551 5.27 -18.40 8.50
C THR A 551 4.49 -19.11 7.40
N TRP A 552 4.46 -18.57 6.19
CA TRP A 552 3.70 -19.11 5.06
C TRP A 552 4.52 -20.11 4.23
N GLY A 553 5.82 -19.87 4.02
CA GLY A 553 6.70 -20.74 3.23
C GLY A 553 6.93 -22.16 3.76
N LYS A 554 6.39 -22.53 4.93
CA LYS A 554 6.41 -23.90 5.49
C LYS A 554 5.03 -24.51 5.72
N SER A 555 3.96 -23.72 5.62
CA SER A 555 2.60 -24.16 5.98
C SER A 555 1.75 -24.56 4.77
N ALA A 556 2.24 -24.31 3.55
CA ALA A 556 1.58 -24.72 2.30
C ALA A 556 1.85 -26.20 1.92
N ALA A 557 2.63 -26.93 2.73
CA ALA A 557 2.83 -28.37 2.62
C ALA A 557 2.35 -29.03 3.92
N GLY A 558 1.02 -29.10 4.09
CA GLY A 558 0.35 -29.76 5.22
C GLY A 558 -1.04 -30.17 4.82
#